data_AF-A0AAV2ST20-F1
#
_entry.id   AF-A0AAV2ST20-F1
#
_cell.length_a   1.000
_cell.length_b   1.000
_cell.length_c   1.000
_cell.angle_alpha   90.00
_cell.angle_beta   90.00
_cell.angle_gamma   90.00
#
_symmetry.space_group_name_H-M   'P 1'
#
loop_
_entity.id
_entity.type
_entity.pdbx_description
1 polymer ?
#
loop_
_entity_poly.entity_id
_entity_poly.type
_entity_poly.pdbx_seq_one_letter_code
_entity_poly.pdbx_strand_id
1 'polypeptide(L)'
;MQSLHPDASNYFHSLDDIYYYGGQNSHNQKARFAHNSKRSDEMSLHVGDIIGTAGNHWDGYSKGANRRTKQNALYPNYKVEEVVDTAVFPTYDIERRRDP
;
A
#
# COMPACT_ATOMS: atom_id res chain seq x y z
N MET A 1 -6.91 -13.94 -13.05
CA MET A 1 -6.40 -12.68 -13.65
C MET A 1 -4.89 -12.63 -13.63
N GLN A 2 -4.26 -12.57 -12.45
CA GLN A 2 -2.79 -12.45 -12.32
C GLN A 2 -2.00 -13.65 -12.88
N SER A 3 -2.54 -14.87 -12.83
CA SER A 3 -1.89 -16.06 -13.43
C SER A 3 -2.07 -16.18 -14.95
N LEU A 4 -2.79 -15.25 -15.58
CA LEU A 4 -3.16 -15.32 -17.00
C LEU A 4 -2.47 -14.23 -17.85
N HIS A 5 -1.76 -13.29 -17.23
CA HIS A 5 -1.09 -12.15 -17.88
C HIS A 5 0.24 -11.89 -17.16
N PRO A 6 1.28 -11.31 -17.83
CA PRO A 6 2.54 -10.98 -17.16
C PRO A 6 2.39 -10.01 -15.97
N ASP A 7 1.54 -9.00 -16.12
CA ASP A 7 1.13 -8.08 -15.05
C ASP A 7 -0.29 -7.58 -15.37
N ALA A 8 -1.25 -7.99 -14.54
CA ALA A 8 -2.63 -7.51 -14.58
C ALA A 8 -3.01 -6.83 -13.27
N SER A 9 -2.03 -6.33 -12.50
CA SER A 9 -2.25 -5.71 -11.20
C SER A 9 -3.17 -4.49 -11.29
N ASN A 10 -3.21 -3.80 -12.44
CA ASN A 10 -4.05 -2.63 -12.69
C ASN A 10 -5.32 -2.93 -13.53
N TYR A 11 -5.65 -4.19 -13.81
CA TYR A 11 -6.82 -4.56 -14.63
C TYR A 11 -8.11 -4.62 -13.81
N PHE A 12 -8.33 -3.60 -12.98
CA PHE A 12 -9.54 -3.47 -12.18
C PHE A 12 -9.81 -2.01 -11.85
N HIS A 13 -11.08 -1.71 -11.54
CA HIS A 13 -11.48 -0.46 -10.93
C HIS A 13 -12.48 -0.78 -9.83
N SER A 14 -12.02 -0.74 -8.58
CA SER A 14 -12.88 -0.99 -7.43
C SER A 14 -13.77 0.23 -7.17
N LEU A 15 -14.99 -0.01 -6.67
CA LEU A 15 -15.92 1.06 -6.31
C LEU A 15 -15.74 1.52 -4.85
N ASP A 16 -15.06 0.72 -4.05
CA ASP A 16 -14.90 0.91 -2.62
C ASP A 16 -13.46 0.63 -2.17
N ASP A 17 -13.14 -0.61 -1.82
CA ASP A 17 -11.91 -0.99 -1.17
C ASP A 17 -10.76 -1.17 -2.18
N ILE A 18 -9.54 -0.90 -1.71
CA ILE A 18 -8.33 -1.38 -2.37
C ILE A 18 -8.20 -2.90 -2.16
N TYR A 19 -7.31 -3.55 -2.91
CA TYR A 19 -7.05 -4.97 -2.70
C TYR A 19 -6.56 -5.24 -1.27
N TYR A 20 -7.15 -6.25 -0.61
CA TYR A 20 -6.69 -6.76 0.68
C TYR A 20 -6.94 -8.27 0.79
N TYR A 21 -6.27 -8.89 1.76
CA TYR A 21 -6.46 -10.28 2.18
C TYR A 21 -6.93 -10.31 3.64
N GLY A 22 -8.06 -10.97 3.92
CA GLY A 22 -8.60 -11.07 5.29
C GLY A 22 -7.60 -11.70 6.25
N GLY A 23 -7.24 -10.99 7.33
CA GLY A 23 -6.23 -11.43 8.30
C GLY A 23 -4.78 -11.03 7.96
N GLN A 24 -4.56 -10.18 6.96
CA GLN A 24 -3.24 -9.65 6.64
C GLN A 24 -2.60 -8.82 7.76
N ASN A 25 -1.27 -8.71 7.72
CA ASN A 25 -0.52 -7.69 8.45
C ASN A 25 -0.89 -6.27 7.97
N SER A 26 -0.40 -5.25 8.69
CA SER A 26 -0.64 -3.85 8.33
C SER A 26 -0.17 -3.54 6.91
N HIS A 27 -1.08 -3.05 6.06
CA HIS A 27 -0.74 -2.44 4.78
C HIS A 27 -0.14 -1.06 5.03
N ASN A 28 1.15 -0.89 4.72
CA ASN A 28 1.85 0.37 4.92
C ASN A 28 2.28 1.00 3.59
N GLN A 29 2.19 2.32 3.55
CA GLN A 29 2.80 3.17 2.54
C GLN A 29 3.81 4.10 3.19
N LYS A 30 4.76 4.61 2.41
CA LYS A 30 5.77 5.56 2.84
C LYS A 30 5.61 6.88 2.10
N ALA A 31 5.63 7.99 2.83
CA ALA A 31 5.60 9.31 2.22
C ALA A 31 6.89 9.58 1.42
N ARG A 32 6.75 9.77 0.11
CA ARG A 32 7.83 10.19 -0.80
C ARG A 32 7.94 11.70 -0.90
N PHE A 33 6.82 12.41 -0.75
CA PHE A 33 6.75 13.87 -0.82
C PHE A 33 6.09 14.46 0.42
N ALA A 34 6.56 15.63 0.84
CA ALA A 34 5.94 16.37 1.93
C ALA A 34 4.54 16.90 1.53
N HIS A 35 3.69 17.09 2.54
CA HIS A 35 2.39 17.68 2.38
C HIS A 35 2.03 18.49 3.61
N ASN A 36 1.68 19.76 3.42
CA ASN A 36 1.00 20.55 4.43
C ASN A 36 -0.51 20.39 4.20
N SER A 37 -1.23 19.97 5.23
CA SER A 37 -2.69 19.83 5.22
C SER A 37 -3.35 21.16 4.85
N LYS A 38 -4.23 21.15 3.85
CA LYS A 38 -4.96 22.36 3.41
C LYS A 38 -6.35 22.47 4.05
N ARG A 39 -6.85 21.36 4.59
CA ARG A 39 -8.18 21.22 5.18
C ARG A 39 -8.09 20.42 6.47
N SER A 40 -9.11 20.53 7.33
CA SER A 40 -9.14 19.88 8.64
C SER A 40 -9.26 18.35 8.58
N ASP A 41 -9.70 17.81 7.45
CA ASP A 41 -9.82 16.38 7.16
C ASP A 41 -8.55 15.78 6.52
N GLU A 42 -7.52 16.58 6.29
CA GLU A 42 -6.22 16.16 5.76
C GLU A 42 -5.17 16.05 6.89
N MET A 43 -4.19 15.16 6.71
CA MET A 43 -2.98 15.13 7.54
C MET A 43 -1.79 15.73 6.80
N SER A 44 -0.88 16.31 7.57
CA SER A 44 0.43 16.69 7.05
C SER A 44 1.37 15.48 6.99
N LEU A 45 2.18 15.40 5.93
CA LEU A 45 3.17 14.34 5.70
C LEU A 45 4.58 14.93 5.69
N HIS A 46 5.51 14.26 6.37
CA HIS A 46 6.94 14.43 6.16
C HIS A 46 7.47 13.29 5.30
N VAL A 47 8.48 13.56 4.47
CA VAL A 47 9.15 12.51 3.69
C VAL A 47 9.69 11.44 4.64
N GLY A 48 9.38 10.18 4.35
CA GLY A 48 9.74 9.03 5.17
C GLY A 48 8.71 8.62 6.22
N ASP A 49 7.65 9.41 6.44
CA ASP A 49 6.54 8.98 7.30
C ASP A 49 5.94 7.66 6.81
N ILE A 50 5.61 6.77 7.74
CA ILE A 50 4.87 5.54 7.46
C ILE A 50 3.38 5.78 7.70
N ILE A 51 2.55 5.39 6.73
CA ILE A 51 1.10 5.51 6.78
C ILE A 51 0.53 4.09 6.77
N GLY A 52 -0.29 3.75 7.76
CA GLY A 52 -1.14 2.58 7.69
C GLY A 52 -2.36 2.90 6.82
N THR A 53 -2.40 2.36 5.62
CA THR A 53 -3.42 2.65 4.60
C THR A 53 -4.71 1.94 4.95
N ALA A 54 -5.82 2.69 4.96
CA ALA A 54 -7.15 2.12 5.13
C ALA A 54 -7.86 1.93 3.79
N GLY A 55 -7.65 2.83 2.82
CA GLY A 55 -8.24 2.73 1.49
C GLY A 55 -7.95 3.95 0.62
N ASN A 56 -8.29 3.83 -0.66
CA ASN A 56 -8.25 4.90 -1.65
C ASN A 56 -9.68 5.37 -1.91
N HIS A 57 -9.91 6.68 -1.91
CA HIS A 57 -11.25 7.25 -2.15
C HIS A 57 -11.54 7.46 -3.65
N TRP A 58 -10.58 7.13 -4.52
CA TRP A 58 -10.69 7.25 -5.97
C TRP A 58 -10.90 8.69 -6.48
N ASP A 59 -10.63 9.69 -5.64
CA ASP A 59 -10.75 11.14 -5.91
C ASP A 59 -9.40 11.88 -5.86
N GLY A 60 -8.30 11.12 -5.85
CA GLY A 60 -6.93 11.63 -5.68
C GLY A 60 -6.43 11.63 -4.24
N TYR A 61 -7.30 11.38 -3.25
CA TYR A 61 -6.94 11.20 -1.85
C TYR A 61 -7.10 9.75 -1.40
N SER A 62 -6.31 9.38 -0.41
CA SER A 62 -6.44 8.13 0.34
C SER A 62 -6.61 8.45 1.81
N LYS A 63 -7.13 7.50 2.57
CA LYS A 63 -7.31 7.63 4.02
C LYS A 63 -6.43 6.63 4.75
N GLY A 64 -5.82 7.08 5.84
CA GLY A 64 -4.92 6.25 6.62
C GLY A 64 -4.40 6.95 7.86
N ALA A 65 -3.67 6.19 8.67
CA ALA A 65 -3.08 6.67 9.90
C ALA A 65 -1.58 6.91 9.74
N ASN A 66 -1.12 8.15 9.86
CA ASN A 66 0.30 8.44 9.94
C ASN A 66 0.85 7.90 11.27
N ARG A 67 1.78 6.95 11.19
CA ARG A 67 2.31 6.24 12.37
C ARG A 67 3.12 7.15 13.29
N ARG A 68 3.70 8.24 12.78
CA ARG A 68 4.46 9.22 13.56
C ARG A 68 3.53 10.13 14.36
N THR A 69 2.50 10.70 13.74
CA THR A 69 1.60 11.66 14.39
C THR A 69 0.38 11.02 15.05
N LYS A 70 0.10 9.75 14.74
CA LYS A 70 -1.12 9.02 15.10
C LYS A 70 -2.42 9.63 14.53
N GLN A 71 -2.32 10.63 13.66
CA GLN A 71 -3.47 11.24 13.01
C GLN A 71 -4.02 10.29 11.94
N ASN A 72 -5.34 10.07 11.94
CA ASN A 72 -6.07 9.34 10.92
C ASN A 72 -6.88 10.33 10.07
N ALA A 73 -6.47 10.55 8.82
CA ALA A 73 -7.02 11.60 7.96
C ALA A 73 -6.71 11.32 6.48
N LEU A 74 -7.17 12.21 5.60
CA LEU A 74 -6.88 12.17 4.18
C LEU A 74 -5.46 12.60 3.85
N TYR A 75 -4.92 12.06 2.78
CA TYR A 75 -3.65 12.49 2.19
C TYR A 75 -3.66 12.28 0.68
N PRO A 76 -2.92 13.09 -0.10
CA PRO A 76 -2.86 12.92 -1.56
C PRO A 76 -2.17 11.59 -1.92
N ASN A 77 -2.85 10.72 -2.65
CA ASN A 77 -2.39 9.36 -2.92
C ASN A 77 -1.06 9.33 -3.71
N TYR A 78 -0.87 10.26 -4.65
CA TYR A 78 0.36 10.31 -5.46
C TYR A 78 1.64 10.65 -4.66
N LYS A 79 1.50 11.06 -3.39
CA LYS A 79 2.63 11.48 -2.55
C LYS A 79 3.31 10.35 -1.79
N VAL A 80 2.77 9.14 -1.87
CA VAL A 80 3.26 7.98 -1.15
C VAL A 80 3.66 6.88 -2.11
N GLU A 81 4.42 5.91 -1.61
CA GLU A 81 4.79 4.69 -2.30
C GLU A 81 4.48 3.48 -1.42
N GLU A 82 4.19 2.34 -2.05
CA GLU A 82 3.93 1.08 -1.35
C GLU A 82 5.18 0.58 -0.60
N VAL A 83 4.98 0.06 0.61
CA VAL A 83 6.03 -0.66 1.35
C VAL A 83 5.84 -2.15 1.09
N VAL A 84 6.76 -2.75 0.33
CA VAL A 84 6.76 -4.18 0.07
C VAL A 84 7.44 -4.93 1.21
N ASP A 85 6.65 -5.58 2.05
CA ASP A 85 7.15 -6.44 3.11
C ASP A 85 7.66 -7.77 2.54
N THR A 86 8.76 -8.27 3.11
CA THR A 86 9.36 -9.56 2.73
C THR A 86 9.42 -10.48 3.93
N ALA A 87 9.37 -11.78 3.69
CA ALA A 87 9.60 -12.80 4.70
C ALA A 87 10.43 -13.94 4.09
N VAL A 88 11.16 -14.64 4.95
CA VAL A 88 11.98 -15.78 4.53
C VAL A 88 11.09 -17.01 4.44
N PHE A 89 10.84 -17.46 3.22
CA PHE A 89 10.16 -18.73 2.93
C PHE A 89 11.19 -19.79 2.47
N PRO A 90 10.89 -21.08 2.62
CA PRO A 90 11.69 -22.14 2.02
C PRO A 90 11.80 -21.98 0.49
N THR A 91 13.00 -22.16 -0.06
CA THR A 91 13.30 -22.08 -1.51
C THR A 91 13.10 -23.39 -2.26
N TYR A 92 12.92 -24.51 -1.53
CA TYR A 92 12.75 -25.86 -2.08
C TYR A 92 13.83 -26.28 -3.10
N ASP A 93 15.09 -25.88 -2.87
CA ASP A 93 16.22 -26.12 -3.81
C ASP A 93 16.46 -27.61 -4.16
N ILE A 94 15.92 -28.54 -3.36
CA ILE A 94 15.96 -29.98 -3.61
C ILE A 94 15.07 -30.44 -4.77
N GLU A 95 14.02 -29.69 -5.13
CA GLU A 95 13.10 -30.05 -6.21
C GLU A 95 13.64 -29.65 -7.59
N ARG A 96 14.45 -28.58 -7.68
CA ARG A 96 15.11 -28.14 -8.93
C ARG A 96 16.09 -29.15 -9.54
N ARG A 97 16.50 -30.19 -8.81
CA ARG A 97 17.45 -31.21 -9.28
C ARG A 97 16.78 -32.50 -9.77
N ARG A 98 15.45 -32.55 -9.79
CA ARG A 98 14.68 -33.76 -10.15
C ARG A 98 14.02 -33.73 -11.52
N ASP A 99 14.20 -32.66 -12.29
CA ASP A 99 13.81 -32.64 -13.71
C ASP A 99 15.00 -33.11 -14.59
N PRO A 100 14.89 -34.24 -15.31
CA PRO A 100 15.89 -34.71 -16.27
C PRO A 100 15.92 -33.89 -17.57
#